data_AF-A0A6M4FN81-F1
#
_entry.id   AF-A0A6M4FN81-F1
#
_cell.length_a   1.000
_cell.length_b   1.000
_cell.length_c   1.000
_cell.angle_alpha   90.00
_cell.angle_beta   90.00
_cell.angle_gamma   90.00
#
_symmetry.space_group_name_H-M   'P 1'
#
loop_
_entity.id
_entity.type
_entity.pdbx_description
1 polymer ?
#
loop_
_entity_poly.entity_id
_entity_poly.type
_entity_poly.pdbx_seq_one_letter_code
_entity_poly.pdbx_strand_id
1 'polypeptide(L)'
;MQQRYDDVRHDVQQRYDDVRDDVATRYEEVRESLQARHDRIVEEFNLRYDAFRSDLKARHEDFKSDAAEPYGLNFWLTRLAADEVEPRELLHILAAFKEYERYLEQLDSNETIEDIHLRLFARSIDPEDREYWAGRLEGGESTFRIIQGMLNAADERDTEAHLALREIATFYYEQVGLKNYDPEQLLFQQGLRSNDELYVELARLDEAYDTLDLAQAGESLDGNPIYRAVVGNGPQTLMIVTQQHGDEPTATEAALYLLELISADTPMAQALRDEVTLVVMPRVNPDGVDRWEALIAVEADPDDTVIPRRNSADIDLNRAYDPDAPLDPELVPEFLAVQQVLNTFRPDLFLDYHNQNNYLNAEGELETISIMWPTHPDVDPAVTAVAQQAALAVAAATDKFAYSNLSLYPGGETPAIARNGLALQDTPILLVEQRGLEEMQLAAFEGLDYDYSAVSSALILESVISMLGVITAMADGSLAAYDPEDAWLIAERGQRIAYEEIYAQVEFDLNEAEEMGLFTDTAELAFSDAAVAMEPPLTGEAELVGLDTVTTTWDVAA
;
A
#
# COMPACT_ATOMS: atom_id res chain seq x y z
N MET A 1 54.87 24.21 9.01
CA MET A 1 53.47 24.03 9.47
C MET A 1 52.59 23.62 8.31
N GLN A 2 52.50 24.42 7.24
CA GLN A 2 51.73 24.07 6.04
C GLN A 2 52.10 22.69 5.46
N GLN A 3 53.38 22.43 5.20
CA GLN A 3 53.83 21.14 4.69
C GLN A 3 53.45 19.95 5.58
N ARG A 4 53.47 20.13 6.91
CA ARG A 4 53.06 19.09 7.87
C ARG A 4 51.55 18.85 7.87
N TYR A 5 50.76 19.89 7.59
CA TYR A 5 49.32 19.79 7.45
C TYR A 5 48.96 19.06 6.15
N ASP A 6 49.65 19.40 5.06
CA ASP A 6 49.45 18.76 3.75
C ASP A 6 49.85 17.27 3.80
N ASP A 7 50.95 16.93 4.47
CA ASP A 7 51.40 15.54 4.66
C ASP A 7 50.38 14.72 5.48
N VAL A 8 49.83 15.28 6.56
CA VAL A 8 48.83 14.61 7.40
C VAL A 8 47.50 14.45 6.67
N ARG A 9 47.06 15.47 5.93
CA ARG A 9 45.83 15.42 5.13
C ARG A 9 45.93 14.35 4.05
N HIS A 10 47.08 14.24 3.39
CA HIS A 10 47.30 13.22 2.37
C HIS A 10 47.31 11.81 2.95
N ASP A 11 47.96 11.60 4.10
CA ASP A 11 48.01 10.30 4.77
C ASP A 11 46.62 9.86 5.31
N VAL A 12 45.80 10.81 5.75
CA VAL A 12 44.42 10.54 6.19
C VAL A 12 43.52 10.23 4.99
N GLN A 13 43.64 10.99 3.89
CA GLN A 13 42.85 10.73 2.68
C GLN A 13 43.20 9.37 2.08
N GLN A 14 44.48 9.02 2.02
CA GLN A 14 44.90 7.73 1.49
C GLN A 14 44.36 6.56 2.33
N ARG A 15 44.35 6.68 3.67
CA ARG A 15 43.77 5.65 4.55
C ARG A 15 42.25 5.56 4.42
N TYR A 16 41.57 6.67 4.17
CA TYR A 16 40.14 6.67 3.91
C TYR A 16 39.82 5.96 2.59
N ASP A 17 40.57 6.27 1.53
CA ASP A 17 40.41 5.64 0.22
C ASP A 17 40.71 4.12 0.30
N ASP A 18 41.78 3.73 1.00
CA ASP A 18 42.14 2.31 1.20
C ASP A 18 41.05 1.54 1.98
N VAL A 19 40.41 2.15 2.99
CA VAL A 19 39.33 1.51 3.77
C VAL A 19 38.04 1.44 2.97
N ARG A 20 37.70 2.51 2.23
CA ARG A 20 36.51 2.53 1.38
C ARG A 20 36.59 1.45 0.30
N ASP A 21 37.74 1.32 -0.36
CA ASP A 21 37.92 0.35 -1.44
C ASP A 21 37.95 -1.11 -0.90
N ASP A 22 38.48 -1.35 0.31
CA ASP A 22 38.40 -2.67 1.00
C ASP A 22 36.96 -3.03 1.38
N VAL A 23 36.16 -2.07 1.86
CA VAL A 23 34.75 -2.27 2.21
C VAL A 23 33.91 -2.53 0.96
N ALA A 24 34.10 -1.77 -0.13
CA ALA A 24 33.39 -1.95 -1.39
C ALA A 24 33.64 -3.34 -1.99
N THR A 25 34.91 -3.75 -2.05
CA THR A 25 35.30 -5.08 -2.55
C THR A 25 34.66 -6.20 -1.72
N ARG A 26 34.64 -6.04 -0.39
CA ARG A 26 34.10 -7.05 0.52
C ARG A 26 32.57 -7.11 0.49
N TYR A 27 31.92 -5.99 0.23
CA TYR A 27 30.48 -5.91 -0.02
C TYR A 27 30.11 -6.63 -1.32
N GLU A 28 30.86 -6.42 -2.41
CA GLU A 28 30.63 -7.08 -3.69
C GLU A 28 30.85 -8.60 -3.61
N GLU A 29 31.90 -9.06 -2.92
CA GLU A 29 32.14 -10.49 -2.68
C GLU A 29 31.00 -11.14 -1.87
N VAL A 30 30.45 -10.44 -0.88
CA VAL A 30 29.32 -10.93 -0.07
C VAL A 30 28.03 -10.93 -0.89
N ARG A 31 27.76 -9.87 -1.66
CA ARG A 31 26.60 -9.76 -2.54
C ARG A 31 26.57 -10.86 -3.59
N GLU A 32 27.68 -11.11 -4.29
CA GLU A 32 27.77 -12.18 -5.30
C GLU A 32 27.62 -13.58 -4.66
N SER A 33 28.17 -13.79 -3.47
CA SER A 33 28.03 -15.04 -2.72
C SER A 33 26.59 -15.30 -2.26
N LEU A 34 25.89 -14.27 -1.81
CA LEU A 34 24.48 -14.34 -1.41
C LEU A 34 23.56 -14.55 -2.62
N GLN A 35 23.79 -13.85 -3.73
CA GLN A 35 23.05 -14.04 -4.97
C GLN A 35 23.22 -15.46 -5.52
N ALA A 36 24.45 -15.97 -5.59
CA ALA A 36 24.73 -17.34 -6.05
C ALA A 36 24.21 -18.44 -5.10
N ARG A 37 23.90 -18.10 -3.84
CA ARG A 37 23.25 -18.99 -2.88
C ARG A 37 21.73 -18.91 -3.02
N HIS A 38 21.18 -17.72 -3.21
CA HIS A 38 19.78 -17.48 -3.52
C HIS A 38 19.36 -18.22 -4.80
N ASP A 39 20.07 -18.02 -5.91
CA ASP A 39 19.75 -18.65 -7.21
C ASP A 39 19.75 -20.19 -7.12
N ARG A 40 20.66 -20.75 -6.32
CA ARG A 40 20.80 -22.20 -6.12
C ARG A 40 19.70 -22.78 -5.23
N ILE A 41 19.27 -22.02 -4.22
CA ILE A 41 18.14 -22.37 -3.36
C ILE A 41 16.85 -22.31 -4.17
N VAL A 42 16.66 -21.27 -4.97
CA VAL A 42 15.50 -21.11 -5.85
C VAL A 42 15.42 -22.23 -6.90
N GLU A 43 16.54 -22.61 -7.52
CA GLU A 43 16.57 -23.71 -8.49
C GLU A 43 16.28 -25.08 -7.84
N GLU A 44 16.85 -25.37 -6.66
CA GLU A 44 16.56 -26.61 -5.93
C GLU A 44 15.13 -26.64 -5.36
N PHE A 45 14.60 -25.49 -4.94
CA PHE A 45 13.24 -25.34 -4.46
C PHE A 45 12.24 -25.61 -5.58
N ASN A 46 12.42 -24.98 -6.75
CA ASN A 46 11.55 -25.15 -7.91
C ASN A 46 11.53 -26.61 -8.40
N LEU A 47 12.68 -27.29 -8.43
CA LEU A 47 12.77 -28.70 -8.80
C LEU A 47 12.06 -29.65 -7.82
N ARG A 48 12.11 -29.35 -6.51
CA ARG A 48 11.42 -30.15 -5.48
C ARG A 48 9.92 -29.83 -5.43
N TYR A 49 9.57 -28.58 -5.67
CA TYR A 49 8.19 -28.09 -5.74
C TYR A 49 7.45 -28.68 -6.95
N ASP A 50 8.07 -28.77 -8.13
CA ASP A 50 7.46 -29.41 -9.31
C ASP A 50 7.23 -30.92 -9.13
N ALA A 51 8.14 -31.60 -8.42
CA ALA A 51 7.99 -33.01 -8.06
C ALA A 51 6.87 -33.22 -7.03
N PHE A 52 6.77 -32.32 -6.04
CA PHE A 52 5.69 -32.28 -5.05
C PHE A 52 4.34 -32.00 -5.70
N ARG A 53 4.27 -31.03 -6.61
CA ARG A 53 3.07 -30.65 -7.36
C ARG A 53 2.55 -31.78 -8.26
N SER A 54 3.45 -32.56 -8.87
CA SER A 54 3.08 -33.74 -9.67
C SER A 54 2.49 -34.88 -8.82
N ASP A 55 3.02 -35.11 -7.61
CA ASP A 55 2.48 -36.10 -6.68
C ASP A 55 1.15 -35.64 -6.05
N LEU A 56 1.00 -34.34 -5.79
CA LEU A 56 -0.22 -33.73 -5.24
C LEU A 56 -1.37 -33.77 -6.26
N LYS A 57 -1.07 -33.49 -7.54
CA LYS A 57 -2.04 -33.58 -8.65
C LYS A 57 -2.51 -35.02 -8.91
N ALA A 58 -1.63 -36.01 -8.69
CA ALA A 58 -1.98 -37.44 -8.78
C ALA A 58 -2.84 -37.92 -7.59
N ARG A 59 -2.81 -37.24 -6.44
CA ARG A 59 -3.58 -37.57 -5.23
C ARG A 59 -4.88 -36.75 -5.08
N HIS A 60 -5.00 -35.66 -5.83
CA HIS A 60 -6.17 -34.78 -5.84
C HIS A 60 -7.42 -35.38 -6.52
N GLU A 61 -7.27 -36.39 -7.39
CA GLU A 61 -8.45 -37.09 -7.95
C GLU A 61 -9.23 -37.91 -6.89
N ASP A 62 -8.64 -38.18 -5.72
CA ASP A 62 -9.24 -39.04 -4.68
C ASP A 62 -9.75 -38.28 -3.43
N PHE A 63 -9.50 -36.98 -3.26
CA PHE A 63 -9.86 -36.25 -2.03
C PHE A 63 -10.52 -34.88 -2.29
N LYS A 64 -11.85 -34.85 -2.16
CA LYS A 64 -12.63 -33.62 -1.94
C LYS A 64 -12.89 -33.48 -0.43
N SER A 65 -12.11 -32.66 0.26
CA SER A 65 -12.50 -32.11 1.57
C SER A 65 -11.74 -30.83 1.89
N ASP A 66 -12.51 -29.73 1.85
CA ASP A 66 -12.36 -28.38 2.40
C ASP A 66 -11.29 -28.19 3.50
N ALA A 67 -10.19 -27.50 3.14
CA ALA A 67 -9.27 -26.79 4.05
C ALA A 67 -8.26 -25.90 3.31
N ALA A 68 -8.17 -25.97 1.98
CA ALA A 68 -7.26 -25.15 1.19
C ALA A 68 -7.98 -24.62 -0.07
N GLU A 69 -8.92 -23.70 0.12
CA GLU A 69 -9.49 -22.83 -0.92
C GLU A 69 -10.16 -21.61 -0.25
N PRO A 70 -10.37 -20.49 -0.98
CA PRO A 70 -10.94 -19.24 -0.45
C PRO A 70 -12.34 -19.35 0.20
N TYR A 71 -13.00 -20.51 0.13
CA TYR A 71 -14.14 -20.83 1.00
C TYR A 71 -13.78 -20.89 2.49
N GLY A 72 -12.54 -21.23 2.85
CA GLY A 72 -12.04 -21.23 4.22
C GLY A 72 -11.91 -19.81 4.78
N LEU A 73 -11.27 -18.91 4.03
CA LEU A 73 -11.14 -17.50 4.42
C LEU A 73 -12.52 -16.82 4.52
N ASN A 74 -13.39 -17.05 3.52
CA ASN A 74 -14.77 -16.57 3.51
C ASN A 74 -15.59 -17.06 4.72
N PHE A 75 -15.45 -18.35 5.06
CA PHE A 75 -16.12 -18.97 6.20
C PHE A 75 -15.72 -18.34 7.54
N TRP A 76 -14.47 -17.87 7.65
CA TRP A 76 -13.93 -17.29 8.88
C TRP A 76 -14.18 -15.78 8.98
N LEU A 77 -14.01 -15.02 7.88
CA LEU A 77 -14.33 -13.59 7.85
C LEU A 77 -15.82 -13.30 8.03
N THR A 78 -16.71 -14.12 7.43
CA THR A 78 -18.16 -14.01 7.64
C THR A 78 -18.53 -14.23 9.11
N ARG A 79 -17.80 -15.12 9.80
CA ARG A 79 -18.02 -15.39 11.23
C ARG A 79 -17.48 -14.30 12.13
N LEU A 80 -16.35 -13.70 11.79
CA LEU A 80 -15.83 -12.52 12.48
C LEU A 80 -16.78 -11.33 12.34
N ALA A 81 -17.24 -11.05 11.13
CA ALA A 81 -18.17 -9.95 10.85
C ALA A 81 -19.56 -10.15 11.47
N ALA A 82 -19.93 -11.38 11.81
CA ALA A 82 -21.18 -11.74 12.46
C ALA A 82 -21.06 -11.95 13.99
N ASP A 83 -19.91 -11.65 14.59
CA ASP A 83 -19.57 -11.96 16.00
C ASP A 83 -19.77 -13.45 16.38
N GLU A 84 -19.68 -14.36 15.41
CA GLU A 84 -19.81 -15.82 15.63
C GLU A 84 -18.51 -16.47 16.12
N VAL A 85 -17.35 -15.83 15.87
CA VAL A 85 -16.01 -16.27 16.27
C VAL A 85 -15.22 -15.04 16.69
N GLU A 86 -14.58 -15.08 17.85
CA GLU A 86 -13.74 -13.99 18.34
C GLU A 86 -12.39 -13.96 17.57
N PRO A 87 -11.76 -12.79 17.31
CA PRO A 87 -10.45 -12.71 16.63
C PRO A 87 -9.37 -13.61 17.28
N ARG A 88 -9.43 -13.76 18.61
CA ARG A 88 -8.53 -14.64 19.37
C ARG A 88 -8.78 -16.13 19.12
N GLU A 89 -9.98 -16.52 18.69
CA GLU A 89 -10.34 -17.90 18.33
C GLU A 89 -9.94 -18.22 16.88
N LEU A 90 -9.95 -17.25 15.97
CA LEU A 90 -9.48 -17.42 14.59
C LEU A 90 -8.02 -17.87 14.52
N LEU A 91 -7.19 -17.29 15.39
CA LEU A 91 -5.78 -17.65 15.52
C LEU A 91 -5.59 -19.10 15.98
N HIS A 92 -6.46 -19.62 16.87
CA HIS A 92 -6.41 -21.03 17.31
C HIS A 92 -6.70 -22.00 16.17
N ILE A 93 -7.53 -21.56 15.22
CA ILE A 93 -7.95 -22.34 14.08
C ILE A 93 -6.90 -22.29 12.97
N LEU A 94 -6.32 -21.12 12.71
CA LEU A 94 -5.26 -20.94 11.71
C LEU A 94 -3.96 -21.65 12.10
N ALA A 95 -3.57 -21.57 13.36
CA ALA A 95 -2.40 -22.27 13.87
C ALA A 95 -2.57 -23.80 13.96
N ALA A 96 -3.78 -24.32 13.74
CA ALA A 96 -4.06 -25.76 13.69
C ALA A 96 -4.04 -26.34 12.25
N PHE A 97 -3.76 -25.53 11.22
CA PHE A 97 -3.58 -26.02 9.86
C PHE A 97 -2.24 -26.74 9.71
N LYS A 98 -2.31 -28.06 9.53
CA LYS A 98 -1.12 -28.92 9.33
C LYS A 98 -0.27 -28.54 8.12
N GLU A 99 -0.82 -27.88 7.10
CA GLU A 99 -0.02 -27.37 5.99
C GLU A 99 0.90 -26.22 6.41
N TYR A 100 0.41 -25.31 7.27
CA TYR A 100 1.20 -24.17 7.75
C TYR A 100 2.29 -24.63 8.73
N GLU A 101 1.96 -25.56 9.63
CA GLU A 101 2.97 -26.19 10.50
C GLU A 101 4.08 -26.87 9.68
N ARG A 102 3.76 -27.60 8.60
CA ARG A 102 4.77 -28.24 7.72
C ARG A 102 5.62 -27.27 6.91
N TYR A 103 5.12 -26.06 6.64
CA TYR A 103 5.91 -25.02 5.99
C TYR A 103 6.92 -24.43 6.98
N LEU A 104 6.45 -24.05 8.18
CA LEU A 104 7.31 -23.52 9.23
C LEU A 104 8.34 -24.55 9.74
N GLU A 105 8.02 -25.85 9.72
CA GLU A 105 8.97 -26.94 10.02
C GLU A 105 10.21 -26.97 9.10
N GLN A 106 10.18 -26.27 7.96
CA GLN A 106 11.31 -26.18 7.02
C GLN A 106 12.24 -25.00 7.31
N LEU A 107 11.79 -24.06 8.14
CA LEU A 107 12.50 -22.85 8.53
C LEU A 107 13.21 -23.07 9.86
N ASP A 108 14.33 -22.39 10.10
CA ASP A 108 14.86 -22.29 11.46
C ASP A 108 14.01 -21.34 12.33
N SER A 109 14.34 -21.24 13.62
CA SER A 109 13.56 -20.44 14.56
C SER A 109 13.56 -18.96 14.18
N ASN A 110 14.68 -18.41 13.70
CA ASN A 110 14.77 -17.01 13.30
C ASN A 110 13.97 -16.77 12.01
N GLU A 111 14.15 -17.63 11.01
CA GLU A 111 13.41 -17.57 9.74
C GLU A 111 11.90 -17.71 9.97
N THR A 112 11.48 -18.56 10.92
CA THR A 112 10.07 -18.72 11.32
C THR A 112 9.53 -17.44 11.93
N ILE A 113 10.27 -16.82 12.85
CA ILE A 113 9.86 -15.57 13.50
C ILE A 113 9.81 -14.42 12.50
N GLU A 114 10.79 -14.33 11.60
CA GLU A 114 10.80 -13.35 10.51
C GLU A 114 9.60 -13.51 9.58
N ASP A 115 9.27 -14.74 9.16
CA ASP A 115 8.09 -15.01 8.31
C ASP A 115 6.78 -14.67 9.03
N ILE A 116 6.63 -15.06 10.29
CA ILE A 116 5.43 -14.74 11.07
C ILE A 116 5.27 -13.24 11.22
N HIS A 117 6.34 -12.53 11.60
CA HIS A 117 6.30 -11.09 11.80
C HIS A 117 5.97 -10.36 10.49
N LEU A 118 6.62 -10.74 9.39
CA LEU A 118 6.35 -10.19 8.06
C LEU A 118 4.89 -10.44 7.63
N ARG A 119 4.30 -11.58 7.96
CA ARG A 119 2.88 -11.84 7.64
C ARG A 119 1.89 -11.10 8.51
N LEU A 120 2.23 -10.84 9.76
CA LEU A 120 1.36 -10.13 10.70
C LEU A 120 1.39 -8.61 10.49
N PHE A 121 2.57 -8.08 10.18
CA PHE A 121 2.86 -6.64 10.21
C PHE A 121 3.50 -6.11 8.93
N ALA A 122 3.79 -6.96 7.93
CA ALA A 122 4.39 -6.58 6.65
C ALA A 122 5.67 -5.74 6.78
N ARG A 123 6.48 -6.08 7.78
CA ARG A 123 7.81 -5.51 7.96
C ARG A 123 8.77 -6.53 8.54
N SER A 124 10.07 -6.29 8.33
CA SER A 124 11.12 -7.00 9.02
C SER A 124 11.05 -6.76 10.53
N ILE A 125 11.38 -7.79 11.30
CA ILE A 125 11.50 -7.72 12.75
C ILE A 125 12.90 -7.26 13.14
N ASP A 126 13.00 -6.43 14.18
CA ASP A 126 14.28 -5.99 14.73
C ASP A 126 15.11 -7.18 15.24
N PRO A 127 16.44 -7.19 15.08
CA PRO A 127 17.26 -8.34 15.45
C PRO A 127 17.12 -8.76 16.92
N GLU A 128 16.96 -7.82 17.84
CA GLU A 128 16.81 -8.09 19.28
C GLU A 128 15.46 -8.76 19.59
N ASP A 129 14.37 -8.25 19.01
CA ASP A 129 13.03 -8.84 19.15
C ASP A 129 12.94 -10.20 18.48
N ARG A 130 13.60 -10.36 17.32
CA ARG A 130 13.71 -11.65 16.64
C ARG A 130 14.35 -12.69 17.53
N GLU A 131 15.49 -12.36 18.16
CA GLU A 131 16.18 -13.26 19.07
C GLU A 131 15.31 -13.63 20.29
N TYR A 132 14.57 -12.66 20.83
CA TYR A 132 13.63 -12.90 21.93
C TYR A 132 12.54 -13.92 21.54
N TRP A 133 11.83 -13.69 20.44
CA TRP A 133 10.74 -14.58 20.00
C TRP A 133 11.26 -15.94 19.54
N ALA A 134 12.42 -15.99 18.88
CA ALA A 134 13.03 -17.23 18.43
C ALA A 134 13.45 -18.08 19.64
N GLY A 135 13.98 -17.45 20.70
CA GLY A 135 14.30 -18.13 21.94
C GLY A 135 13.08 -18.77 22.63
N ARG A 136 11.90 -18.14 22.53
CA ARG A 136 10.65 -18.72 23.06
C ARG A 136 10.18 -19.92 22.25
N LEU A 137 10.29 -19.85 20.92
CA LEU A 137 9.99 -20.96 20.02
C LEU A 137 10.93 -22.16 20.30
N GLU A 138 12.23 -21.91 20.45
CA GLU A 138 13.22 -22.93 20.85
C GLU A 138 12.99 -23.50 22.25
N GLY A 139 12.45 -22.67 23.15
CA GLY A 139 12.00 -23.05 24.49
C GLY A 139 10.79 -23.98 24.51
N GLY A 140 10.18 -24.27 23.34
CA GLY A 140 9.07 -25.19 23.18
C GLY A 140 7.69 -24.52 23.19
N GLU A 141 7.62 -23.19 23.09
CA GLU A 141 6.32 -22.53 22.86
C GLU A 141 5.79 -22.81 21.46
N SER A 142 4.48 -23.02 21.34
CA SER A 142 3.84 -23.22 20.05
C SER A 142 3.80 -21.93 19.24
N THR A 143 3.89 -22.03 17.90
CA THR A 143 3.68 -20.92 16.95
C THR A 143 2.44 -20.08 17.25
N PHE A 144 1.35 -20.72 17.67
CA PHE A 144 0.13 -20.02 18.09
C PHE A 144 0.38 -19.01 19.23
N ARG A 145 1.13 -19.41 20.27
CA ARG A 145 1.45 -18.55 21.40
C ARG A 145 2.43 -17.45 21.03
N ILE A 146 3.34 -17.73 20.11
CA ILE A 146 4.22 -16.73 19.51
C ILE A 146 3.38 -15.66 18.80
N ILE A 147 2.46 -16.05 17.91
CA ILE A 147 1.60 -15.09 17.18
C ILE A 147 0.74 -14.28 18.16
N GLN A 148 0.10 -14.91 19.15
CA GLN A 148 -0.66 -14.18 20.17
C GLN A 148 0.21 -13.24 20.99
N GLY A 149 1.43 -13.69 21.34
CA GLY A 149 2.41 -12.89 22.05
C GLY A 149 2.78 -11.64 21.26
N MET A 150 3.13 -11.80 19.98
CA MET A 150 3.47 -10.72 19.07
C MET A 150 2.31 -9.73 18.90
N LEU A 151 1.09 -10.21 18.66
CA LEU A 151 -0.08 -9.33 18.54
C LEU A 151 -0.42 -8.57 19.83
N ASN A 152 -0.19 -9.17 21.00
CA ASN A 152 -0.39 -8.49 22.28
C ASN A 152 0.74 -7.51 22.63
N ALA A 153 1.94 -7.74 22.07
CA ALA A 153 3.11 -6.90 22.25
C ALA A 153 3.28 -5.87 21.12
N ALA A 154 2.37 -5.87 20.14
CA ALA A 154 2.39 -4.98 18.99
C ALA A 154 2.38 -3.52 19.47
N ASP A 155 3.34 -2.74 18.98
CA ASP A 155 3.37 -1.30 19.21
C ASP A 155 2.33 -0.58 18.31
N GLU A 156 2.31 0.75 18.36
CA GLU A 156 1.39 1.56 17.56
C GLU A 156 1.62 1.37 16.04
N ARG A 157 2.86 1.14 15.60
CA ARG A 157 3.21 0.88 14.17
C ARG A 157 2.74 -0.49 13.73
N ASP A 158 2.99 -1.51 14.55
CA ASP A 158 2.56 -2.87 14.28
C ASP A 158 1.04 -2.96 14.22
N THR A 159 0.36 -2.26 15.12
CA THR A 159 -1.10 -2.16 15.12
C THR A 159 -1.59 -1.50 13.83
N GLU A 160 -0.98 -0.39 13.42
CA GLU A 160 -1.35 0.32 12.21
C GLU A 160 -1.13 -0.54 10.94
N ALA A 161 0.05 -1.15 10.79
CA ALA A 161 0.37 -2.01 9.66
C ALA A 161 -0.54 -3.25 9.61
N HIS A 162 -0.87 -3.83 10.77
CA HIS A 162 -1.82 -4.93 10.86
C HIS A 162 -3.23 -4.54 10.40
N LEU A 163 -3.72 -3.36 10.82
CA LEU A 163 -5.00 -2.83 10.38
C LEU A 163 -4.99 -2.56 8.87
N ALA A 164 -3.93 -1.96 8.34
CA ALA A 164 -3.74 -1.74 6.90
C ALA A 164 -3.85 -3.05 6.11
N LEU A 165 -3.13 -4.10 6.54
CA LEU A 165 -3.20 -5.43 5.91
C LEU A 165 -4.61 -6.02 5.96
N ARG A 166 -5.31 -5.88 7.09
CA ARG A 166 -6.69 -6.37 7.24
C ARG A 166 -7.64 -5.70 6.27
N GLU A 167 -7.52 -4.38 6.10
CA GLU A 167 -8.38 -3.64 5.18
C GLU A 167 -8.09 -4.00 3.72
N ILE A 168 -6.82 -4.16 3.35
CA ILE A 168 -6.47 -4.63 2.00
C ILE A 168 -7.02 -6.04 1.75
N ALA A 169 -6.84 -6.96 2.70
CA ALA A 169 -7.39 -8.31 2.60
C ALA A 169 -8.92 -8.31 2.44
N THR A 170 -9.60 -7.42 3.18
CA THR A 170 -11.06 -7.25 3.11
C THR A 170 -11.47 -6.76 1.73
N PHE A 171 -10.81 -5.73 1.20
CA PHE A 171 -11.07 -5.23 -0.15
C PHE A 171 -10.86 -6.31 -1.22
N TYR A 172 -9.73 -7.02 -1.19
CA TYR A 172 -9.46 -8.10 -2.14
C TYR A 172 -10.51 -9.20 -2.06
N TYR A 173 -10.94 -9.58 -0.86
CA TYR A 173 -12.01 -10.55 -0.66
C TYR A 173 -13.35 -10.10 -1.27
N GLU A 174 -13.70 -8.83 -1.12
CA GLU A 174 -14.97 -8.30 -1.64
C GLU A 174 -14.95 -8.10 -3.17
N GLN A 175 -13.80 -7.73 -3.74
CA GLN A 175 -13.69 -7.31 -5.13
C GLN A 175 -13.15 -8.40 -6.06
N VAL A 176 -12.31 -9.32 -5.57
CA VAL A 176 -11.71 -10.39 -6.38
C VAL A 176 -12.51 -11.67 -6.25
N GLY A 177 -13.24 -12.02 -7.32
CA GLY A 177 -13.99 -13.26 -7.37
C GLY A 177 -13.08 -14.49 -7.20
N LEU A 178 -13.58 -15.55 -6.56
CA LEU A 178 -12.85 -16.79 -6.20
C LEU A 178 -12.00 -17.41 -7.32
N LYS A 179 -12.38 -17.23 -8.60
CA LYS A 179 -11.66 -17.78 -9.76
C LYS A 179 -10.39 -17.00 -10.11
N ASN A 180 -10.31 -15.75 -9.66
CA ASN A 180 -9.20 -14.83 -9.91
C ASN A 180 -8.36 -14.61 -8.65
N TYR A 181 -8.73 -15.26 -7.54
CA TYR A 181 -7.97 -15.21 -6.30
C TYR A 181 -6.67 -16.00 -6.45
N ASP A 182 -5.54 -15.34 -6.22
CA ASP A 182 -4.23 -15.95 -6.16
C ASP A 182 -3.72 -15.98 -4.71
N PRO A 183 -3.59 -17.17 -4.08
CA PRO A 183 -3.07 -17.27 -2.71
C PRO A 183 -1.58 -16.93 -2.58
N GLU A 184 -0.83 -16.85 -3.68
CA GLU A 184 0.57 -16.45 -3.69
C GLU A 184 0.75 -14.93 -3.94
N GLN A 185 -0.34 -14.21 -4.23
CA GLN A 185 -0.31 -12.76 -4.41
C GLN A 185 -0.03 -12.05 -3.09
N LEU A 186 0.99 -11.19 -3.10
CA LEU A 186 1.23 -10.27 -2.00
C LEU A 186 0.08 -9.28 -1.90
N LEU A 187 -0.43 -9.11 -0.67
CA LEU A 187 -1.49 -8.15 -0.39
C LEU A 187 -0.97 -6.72 -0.31
N PHE A 188 0.34 -6.53 -0.16
CA PHE A 188 0.98 -5.22 -0.09
C PHE A 188 2.03 -5.09 -1.19
N GLN A 189 2.25 -3.85 -1.60
CA GLN A 189 3.26 -3.45 -2.56
C GLN A 189 4.64 -3.47 -1.89
N GLN A 190 5.60 -4.18 -2.47
CA GLN A 190 6.95 -4.32 -1.90
C GLN A 190 7.77 -3.02 -1.90
N GLY A 191 7.35 -2.03 -2.68
CA GLY A 191 8.03 -0.75 -2.81
C GLY A 191 7.41 0.09 -3.92
N LEU A 192 7.76 1.37 -3.93
CA LEU A 192 7.30 2.33 -4.92
C LEU A 192 8.15 2.20 -6.19
N ARG A 193 7.54 2.29 -7.36
CA ARG A 193 8.24 2.04 -8.63
C ARG A 193 9.17 3.19 -8.99
N SER A 194 10.39 2.84 -9.37
CA SER A 194 11.33 3.72 -10.09
C SER A 194 10.76 4.20 -11.42
N ASN A 195 11.44 5.12 -12.10
CA ASN A 195 11.07 5.51 -13.47
C ASN A 195 11.09 4.31 -14.44
N ASP A 196 12.15 3.50 -14.40
CA ASP A 196 12.27 2.33 -15.28
C ASP A 196 11.16 1.29 -15.03
N GLU A 197 10.85 1.00 -13.76
CA GLU A 197 9.78 0.07 -13.40
C GLU A 197 8.40 0.58 -13.80
N LEU A 198 8.14 1.88 -13.65
CA LEU A 198 6.91 2.51 -14.12
C LEU A 198 6.78 2.36 -15.65
N TYR A 199 7.84 2.63 -16.40
CA TYR A 199 7.80 2.53 -17.87
C TYR A 199 7.59 1.10 -18.34
N VAL A 200 8.23 0.12 -17.69
CA VAL A 200 8.00 -1.30 -17.95
C VAL A 200 6.54 -1.68 -17.66
N GLU A 201 5.98 -1.22 -16.55
CA GLU A 201 4.61 -1.53 -16.17
C GLU A 201 3.59 -0.89 -17.12
N LEU A 202 3.78 0.37 -17.51
CA LEU A 202 2.92 1.02 -18.50
C LEU A 202 2.96 0.29 -19.85
N ALA A 203 4.15 -0.11 -20.31
CA ALA A 203 4.29 -0.90 -21.54
C ALA A 203 3.62 -2.27 -21.42
N ARG A 204 3.70 -2.93 -20.25
CA ARG A 204 2.99 -4.18 -19.96
C ARG A 204 1.48 -3.98 -20.06
N LEU A 205 0.94 -2.93 -19.46
CA LEU A 205 -0.50 -2.62 -19.50
C LEU A 205 -0.98 -2.34 -20.92
N ASP A 206 -0.23 -1.56 -21.70
CA ASP A 206 -0.52 -1.27 -23.12
C ASP A 206 -0.50 -2.53 -23.99
N GLU A 207 0.45 -3.45 -23.76
CA GLU A 207 0.50 -4.74 -24.48
C GLU A 207 -0.63 -5.70 -24.03
N ALA A 208 -1.00 -5.67 -22.75
CA ALA A 208 -1.98 -6.57 -22.18
C ALA A 208 -3.43 -6.20 -22.52
N TYR A 209 -3.72 -4.91 -22.70
CA TYR A 209 -5.08 -4.40 -22.85
C TYR A 209 -5.23 -3.52 -24.10
N ASP A 210 -5.85 -4.05 -25.15
CA ASP A 210 -6.22 -3.31 -26.38
C ASP A 210 -7.13 -2.08 -26.14
N THR A 211 -7.68 -1.96 -24.93
CA THR A 211 -8.57 -0.88 -24.47
C THR A 211 -7.82 0.31 -23.87
N LEU A 212 -6.52 0.17 -23.62
CA LEU A 212 -5.62 1.21 -23.14
C LEU A 212 -4.82 1.78 -24.31
N ASP A 213 -4.78 3.11 -24.43
CA ASP A 213 -3.93 3.84 -25.38
C ASP A 213 -2.83 4.56 -24.61
N LEU A 214 -1.60 4.01 -24.65
CA LEU A 214 -0.43 4.62 -24.06
C LEU A 214 0.33 5.47 -25.09
N ALA A 215 0.67 6.70 -24.71
CA ALA A 215 1.52 7.53 -25.54
C ALA A 215 2.41 8.46 -24.72
N GLN A 216 3.64 8.67 -25.19
CA GLN A 216 4.49 9.73 -24.66
C GLN A 216 3.84 11.10 -24.94
N ALA A 217 3.65 11.88 -23.90
CA ALA A 217 3.10 13.24 -23.91
C ALA A 217 4.19 14.32 -23.95
N GLY A 218 5.38 14.01 -23.44
CA GLY A 218 6.51 14.93 -23.42
C GLY A 218 7.78 14.27 -22.89
N GLU A 219 8.77 15.11 -22.59
CA GLU A 219 10.01 14.76 -21.91
C GLU A 219 10.23 15.79 -20.79
N SER A 220 10.81 15.37 -19.68
CA SER A 220 11.28 16.26 -18.63
C SER A 220 12.54 17.03 -19.04
N LEU A 221 13.03 17.92 -18.17
CA LEU A 221 14.28 18.65 -18.39
C LEU A 221 15.50 17.72 -18.56
N ASP A 222 15.57 16.63 -17.80
CA ASP A 222 16.67 15.67 -17.89
C ASP A 222 16.45 14.61 -18.97
N GLY A 223 15.35 14.72 -19.73
CA GLY A 223 15.05 13.87 -20.89
C GLY A 223 14.30 12.58 -20.56
N ASN A 224 13.76 12.46 -19.35
CA ASN A 224 12.91 11.33 -18.97
C ASN A 224 11.53 11.43 -19.64
N PRO A 225 10.99 10.34 -20.20
CA PRO A 225 9.71 10.38 -20.90
C PRO A 225 8.53 10.59 -19.95
N ILE A 226 7.60 11.45 -20.34
CA ILE A 226 6.34 11.69 -19.62
C ILE A 226 5.23 11.05 -20.43
N TYR A 227 4.48 10.13 -19.82
CA TYR A 227 3.41 9.38 -20.50
C TYR A 227 2.01 9.89 -20.16
N ARG A 228 1.08 9.68 -21.09
CA ARG A 228 -0.36 9.67 -20.85
C ARG A 228 -0.92 8.30 -21.21
N ALA A 229 -1.86 7.82 -20.43
CA ALA A 229 -2.67 6.65 -20.73
C ALA A 229 -4.14 7.07 -20.86
N VAL A 230 -4.84 6.57 -21.88
CA VAL A 230 -6.26 6.84 -22.11
C VAL A 230 -7.03 5.54 -22.16
N VAL A 231 -8.14 5.45 -21.43
CA VAL A 231 -9.01 4.27 -21.37
C VAL A 231 -10.48 4.68 -21.48
N GLY A 232 -11.23 3.98 -22.34
CA GLY A 232 -12.66 4.26 -22.57
C GLY A 232 -12.92 5.29 -23.67
N ASN A 233 -14.21 5.46 -24.00
CA ASN A 233 -14.67 6.37 -25.06
C ASN A 233 -15.98 7.07 -24.69
N GLY A 234 -16.29 7.09 -23.40
CA GLY A 234 -17.53 7.66 -22.89
C GLY A 234 -17.58 9.19 -23.00
N PRO A 235 -18.79 9.77 -22.99
CA PRO A 235 -18.99 11.19 -23.21
C PRO A 235 -18.42 12.10 -22.11
N GLN A 236 -18.21 11.58 -20.89
CA GLN A 236 -17.60 12.35 -19.80
C GLN A 236 -16.10 12.08 -19.73
N THR A 237 -15.29 13.13 -19.60
CA THR A 237 -13.83 12.99 -19.55
C THR A 237 -13.32 13.30 -18.14
N LEU A 238 -12.72 12.31 -17.50
CA LEU A 238 -11.99 12.48 -16.23
C LEU A 238 -10.49 12.50 -16.53
N MET A 239 -9.80 13.54 -16.08
CA MET A 239 -8.34 13.57 -16.11
C MET A 239 -7.77 13.40 -14.71
N ILE A 240 -6.78 12.54 -14.54
CA ILE A 240 -6.05 12.34 -13.29
C ILE A 240 -4.58 12.64 -13.55
N VAL A 241 -4.00 13.49 -12.71
CA VAL A 241 -2.57 13.80 -12.71
C VAL A 241 -1.98 13.47 -11.35
N THR A 242 -0.83 12.80 -11.37
CA THR A 242 -0.08 12.38 -10.19
C THR A 242 1.39 12.81 -10.32
N GLN A 243 2.08 12.95 -9.20
CA GLN A 243 3.52 13.25 -9.13
C GLN A 243 3.96 14.45 -10.00
N GLN A 244 3.24 15.57 -9.96
CA GLN A 244 3.86 16.85 -10.36
C GLN A 244 4.92 17.31 -9.35
N HIS A 245 4.88 16.76 -8.14
CA HIS A 245 6.01 16.70 -7.21
C HIS A 245 6.59 15.27 -7.20
N GLY A 246 7.90 15.14 -7.37
CA GLY A 246 8.53 13.82 -7.52
C GLY A 246 8.48 12.95 -6.27
N ASP A 247 8.50 13.56 -5.08
CA ASP A 247 8.46 12.90 -3.76
C ASP A 247 7.05 12.50 -3.29
N GLU A 248 6.05 12.49 -4.17
CA GLU A 248 4.65 12.19 -3.83
C GLU A 248 4.10 10.96 -4.61
N PRO A 249 4.69 9.76 -4.43
CA PRO A 249 4.52 8.61 -5.34
C PRO A 249 3.24 7.79 -5.19
N THR A 250 2.55 7.88 -4.06
CA THR A 250 1.45 6.94 -3.72
C THR A 250 0.33 6.94 -4.75
N ALA A 251 -0.11 8.09 -5.23
CA ALA A 251 -1.22 8.18 -6.18
C ALA A 251 -0.84 7.63 -7.57
N THR A 252 0.44 7.63 -7.94
CA THR A 252 0.92 7.01 -9.18
C THR A 252 0.69 5.50 -9.18
N GLU A 253 0.97 4.86 -8.06
CA GLU A 253 0.72 3.42 -7.88
C GLU A 253 -0.79 3.13 -7.94
N ALA A 254 -1.60 3.96 -7.30
CA ALA A 254 -3.06 3.86 -7.36
C ALA A 254 -3.59 4.01 -8.80
N ALA A 255 -3.03 4.96 -9.55
CA ALA A 255 -3.39 5.19 -10.94
C ALA A 255 -3.06 3.99 -11.85
N LEU A 256 -1.97 3.24 -11.58
CA LEU A 256 -1.66 2.01 -12.32
C LEU A 256 -2.70 0.91 -12.07
N TYR A 257 -3.06 0.68 -10.80
CA TYR A 257 -4.12 -0.27 -10.45
C TYR A 257 -5.47 0.11 -11.08
N LEU A 258 -5.79 1.40 -11.07
CA LEU A 258 -7.00 1.92 -11.70
C LEU A 258 -6.98 1.68 -13.22
N LEU A 259 -5.87 1.97 -13.88
CA LEU A 259 -5.69 1.74 -15.32
C LEU A 259 -5.89 0.27 -15.66
N GLU A 260 -5.29 -0.65 -14.91
CA GLU A 260 -5.48 -2.08 -15.12
C GLU A 260 -6.95 -2.50 -14.93
N LEU A 261 -7.57 -2.09 -13.82
CA LEU A 261 -8.95 -2.42 -13.49
C LEU A 261 -9.94 -1.91 -14.53
N ILE A 262 -9.79 -0.66 -14.97
CA ILE A 262 -10.68 -0.05 -15.95
C ILE A 262 -10.33 -0.50 -17.36
N SER A 263 -9.15 -1.07 -17.64
CA SER A 263 -8.82 -1.62 -18.96
C SER A 263 -9.28 -3.07 -19.13
N ALA A 264 -9.42 -3.82 -18.04
CA ALA A 264 -9.81 -5.23 -18.06
C ALA A 264 -11.15 -5.52 -18.77
N ASP A 265 -11.33 -6.75 -19.26
CA ASP A 265 -12.55 -7.20 -19.93
C ASP A 265 -13.62 -7.70 -18.94
N THR A 266 -13.95 -6.86 -17.96
CA THR A 266 -15.01 -7.14 -16.98
C THR A 266 -16.28 -6.33 -17.29
N PRO A 267 -17.48 -6.82 -16.91
CA PRO A 267 -18.73 -6.06 -17.11
C PRO A 267 -18.71 -4.67 -16.45
N MET A 268 -18.10 -4.57 -15.27
CA MET A 268 -17.94 -3.29 -14.57
C MET A 268 -17.05 -2.34 -15.38
N ALA A 269 -15.85 -2.78 -15.77
CA ALA A 269 -14.91 -1.97 -16.53
C ALA A 269 -15.48 -1.52 -17.88
N GLN A 270 -16.20 -2.41 -18.59
CA GLN A 270 -16.93 -2.05 -19.82
C GLN A 270 -17.97 -0.95 -19.57
N ALA A 271 -18.80 -1.10 -18.53
CA ALA A 271 -19.83 -0.12 -18.20
C ALA A 271 -19.23 1.25 -17.85
N LEU A 272 -18.11 1.28 -17.11
CA LEU A 272 -17.40 2.53 -16.81
C LEU A 272 -16.82 3.17 -18.08
N ARG A 273 -16.17 2.38 -18.95
CA ARG A 273 -15.55 2.87 -20.21
C ARG A 273 -16.56 3.38 -21.24
N ASP A 274 -17.80 2.89 -21.19
CA ASP A 274 -18.87 3.34 -22.09
C ASP A 274 -19.39 4.74 -21.72
N GLU A 275 -19.25 5.15 -20.46
CA GLU A 275 -19.75 6.43 -19.94
C GLU A 275 -18.63 7.44 -19.65
N VAL A 276 -17.44 6.96 -19.28
CA VAL A 276 -16.26 7.78 -18.95
C VAL A 276 -15.09 7.48 -19.88
N THR A 277 -14.47 8.54 -20.39
CA THR A 277 -13.11 8.55 -20.95
C THR A 277 -12.15 8.95 -19.84
N LEU A 278 -11.33 8.00 -19.37
CA LEU A 278 -10.31 8.23 -18.35
C LEU A 278 -8.99 8.59 -19.00
N VAL A 279 -8.40 9.73 -18.61
CA VAL A 279 -7.09 10.21 -19.05
C VAL A 279 -6.18 10.29 -17.83
N VAL A 280 -5.07 9.57 -17.82
CA VAL A 280 -4.13 9.55 -16.69
C VAL A 280 -2.77 10.02 -17.16
N MET A 281 -2.13 10.93 -16.42
CA MET A 281 -0.68 11.19 -16.50
C MET A 281 -0.03 10.68 -15.22
N PRO A 282 0.50 9.43 -15.21
CA PRO A 282 0.93 8.76 -13.99
C PRO A 282 2.15 9.39 -13.32
N ARG A 283 3.00 10.12 -14.05
CA ARG A 283 4.17 10.76 -13.46
C ARG A 283 4.58 11.97 -14.29
N VAL A 284 4.36 13.15 -13.73
CA VAL A 284 4.66 14.42 -14.42
C VAL A 284 6.09 14.88 -14.19
N ASN A 285 6.64 14.68 -12.99
CA ASN A 285 8.01 15.07 -12.62
C ASN A 285 8.91 13.84 -12.39
N PRO A 286 9.28 13.10 -13.45
CA PRO A 286 10.16 11.93 -13.33
C PRO A 286 11.55 12.29 -12.82
N ASP A 287 12.07 13.49 -13.11
CA ASP A 287 13.39 13.93 -12.64
C ASP A 287 13.42 14.12 -11.11
N GLY A 288 12.31 14.58 -10.54
CA GLY A 288 12.13 14.63 -9.09
C GLY A 288 12.18 13.24 -8.46
N VAL A 289 11.62 12.23 -9.11
CA VAL A 289 11.65 10.84 -8.65
C VAL A 289 13.08 10.30 -8.66
N ASP A 290 13.83 10.47 -9.75
CA ASP A 290 15.23 10.03 -9.82
C ASP A 290 16.07 10.63 -8.67
N ARG A 291 15.86 11.91 -8.36
CA ARG A 291 16.54 12.57 -7.23
C ARG A 291 16.11 11.98 -5.89
N TRP A 292 14.82 11.71 -5.71
CA TRP A 292 14.31 11.12 -4.49
C TRP A 292 14.87 9.70 -4.27
N GLU A 293 14.91 8.87 -5.32
CA GLU A 293 15.49 7.53 -5.26
C GLU A 293 16.99 7.57 -4.94
N ALA A 294 17.73 8.48 -5.57
CA ALA A 294 19.16 8.66 -5.29
C ALA A 294 19.43 9.10 -3.84
N LEU A 295 18.54 9.90 -3.24
CA LEU A 295 18.63 10.28 -1.83
C LEU A 295 18.38 9.09 -0.90
N ILE A 296 17.35 8.29 -1.16
CA ILE A 296 17.05 7.07 -0.38
C ILE A 296 18.19 6.05 -0.48
N ALA A 297 18.75 5.87 -1.68
CA ALA A 297 19.87 4.97 -1.90
C ALA A 297 21.20 5.50 -1.32
N VAL A 298 21.21 6.71 -0.73
CA VAL A 298 22.40 7.41 -0.22
C VAL A 298 23.46 7.59 -1.33
N GLU A 299 23.00 7.74 -2.57
CA GLU A 299 23.81 8.01 -3.75
C GLU A 299 23.90 9.53 -4.05
N ALA A 300 23.02 10.32 -3.42
CA ALA A 300 23.00 11.78 -3.49
C ALA A 300 23.11 12.43 -2.10
N ASP A 301 23.67 13.64 -2.05
CA ASP A 301 23.75 14.44 -0.82
C ASP A 301 22.53 15.38 -0.73
N PRO A 302 21.72 15.32 0.33
CA PRO A 302 20.55 16.19 0.48
C PRO A 302 20.87 17.68 0.52
N ASP A 303 22.07 18.09 0.97
CA ASP A 303 22.46 19.50 1.04
C ASP A 303 22.76 20.10 -0.36
N ASP A 304 23.14 19.26 -1.32
CA ASP A 304 23.52 19.66 -2.68
C ASP A 304 22.46 19.25 -3.75
N THR A 305 21.41 18.54 -3.35
CA THR A 305 20.36 18.03 -4.26
C THR A 305 19.16 18.99 -4.30
N VAL A 306 18.70 19.33 -5.51
CA VAL A 306 17.43 20.06 -5.68
C VAL A 306 16.29 19.23 -5.09
N ILE A 307 15.47 19.83 -4.24
CA ILE A 307 14.39 19.11 -3.55
C ILE A 307 13.52 18.34 -4.56
N PRO A 308 13.30 17.02 -4.36
CA PRO A 308 12.55 16.19 -5.29
C PRO A 308 11.14 16.67 -5.67
N ARG A 309 10.51 17.46 -4.79
CA ARG A 309 9.26 18.16 -5.07
C ARG A 309 9.29 18.99 -6.35
N ARG A 310 10.45 19.58 -6.69
CA ARG A 310 10.61 20.49 -7.82
C ARG A 310 11.17 19.78 -9.03
N ASN A 311 11.04 20.37 -10.21
CA ASN A 311 11.73 19.88 -11.41
C ASN A 311 13.23 20.25 -11.39
N SER A 312 13.98 19.86 -12.43
CA SER A 312 15.44 20.08 -12.49
C SER A 312 15.86 21.55 -12.63
N ALA A 313 14.93 22.47 -12.92
CA ALA A 313 15.16 23.91 -12.88
C ALA A 313 14.86 24.55 -11.51
N ASP A 314 14.63 23.75 -10.46
CA ASP A 314 14.21 24.20 -9.12
C ASP A 314 12.88 24.97 -9.14
N ILE A 315 11.97 24.57 -10.03
CA ILE A 315 10.61 25.12 -10.13
C ILE A 315 9.61 24.13 -9.53
N ASP A 316 8.74 24.64 -8.65
CA ASP A 316 7.55 23.92 -8.21
C ASP A 316 6.51 24.01 -9.33
N LEU A 317 6.26 22.90 -10.02
CA LEU A 317 5.35 22.84 -11.17
C LEU A 317 3.92 23.24 -10.77
N ASN A 318 3.51 22.96 -9.53
CA ASN A 318 2.23 23.41 -8.98
C ASN A 318 2.25 24.89 -8.53
N ARG A 319 3.20 25.69 -9.03
CA ARG A 319 3.20 27.16 -8.93
C ARG A 319 3.23 27.83 -10.31
N ALA A 320 3.09 27.05 -11.39
CA ALA A 320 3.16 27.52 -12.77
C ALA A 320 1.79 27.79 -13.43
N TYR A 321 0.67 27.60 -12.71
CA TYR A 321 -0.68 27.65 -13.27
C TYR A 321 -1.32 29.04 -13.34
N ASP A 322 -0.62 30.09 -12.89
CA ASP A 322 -1.14 31.47 -12.98
C ASP A 322 -1.16 31.89 -14.47
N PRO A 323 -2.35 32.11 -15.07
CA PRO A 323 -2.47 32.42 -16.50
C PRO A 323 -1.84 33.76 -16.87
N ASP A 324 -1.64 34.66 -15.90
CA ASP A 324 -1.07 36.00 -16.11
C ASP A 324 0.43 36.06 -15.78
N ALA A 325 0.99 35.02 -15.16
CA ALA A 325 2.40 34.97 -14.81
C ALA A 325 3.28 34.61 -16.02
N PRO A 326 4.41 35.31 -16.23
CA PRO A 326 5.36 34.90 -17.25
C PRO A 326 6.04 33.58 -16.83
N LEU A 327 6.02 32.61 -17.74
CA LEU A 327 6.66 31.32 -17.59
C LEU A 327 7.63 31.10 -18.75
N ASP A 328 8.87 30.71 -18.46
CA ASP A 328 9.81 30.30 -19.50
C ASP A 328 9.54 28.84 -19.88
N PRO A 329 9.01 28.56 -21.08
CA PRO A 329 8.65 27.20 -21.48
C PRO A 329 9.86 26.25 -21.53
N GLU A 330 11.08 26.76 -21.70
CA GLU A 330 12.29 25.92 -21.71
C GLU A 330 12.64 25.36 -20.32
N LEU A 331 12.07 25.93 -19.25
CA LEU A 331 12.36 25.52 -17.86
C LEU A 331 11.29 24.62 -17.25
N VAL A 332 10.18 24.36 -17.96
CA VAL A 332 9.03 23.60 -17.43
C VAL A 332 8.38 22.70 -18.48
N PRO A 333 9.16 21.90 -19.25
CA PRO A 333 8.59 21.01 -20.27
C PRO A 333 7.57 20.02 -19.67
N GLU A 334 7.71 19.65 -18.39
CA GLU A 334 6.77 18.79 -17.67
C GLU A 334 5.37 19.42 -17.58
N PHE A 335 5.32 20.69 -17.14
CA PHE A 335 4.07 21.47 -17.07
C PHE A 335 3.45 21.64 -18.45
N LEU A 336 4.26 21.88 -19.49
CA LEU A 336 3.77 22.01 -20.86
C LEU A 336 3.15 20.71 -21.38
N ALA A 337 3.69 19.54 -20.99
CA ALA A 337 3.08 18.25 -21.31
C ALA A 337 1.68 18.13 -20.71
N VAL A 338 1.50 18.52 -19.44
CA VAL A 338 0.17 18.56 -18.79
C VAL A 338 -0.77 19.50 -19.53
N GLN A 339 -0.33 20.72 -19.84
CA GLN A 339 -1.15 21.69 -20.58
C GLN A 339 -1.53 21.18 -21.98
N GLN A 340 -0.65 20.44 -22.66
CA GLN A 340 -0.96 19.87 -23.97
C GLN A 340 -2.03 18.78 -23.87
N VAL A 341 -1.95 17.90 -22.87
CA VAL A 341 -2.96 16.86 -22.62
C VAL A 341 -4.28 17.51 -22.23
N LEU A 342 -4.26 18.47 -21.31
CA LEU A 342 -5.44 19.25 -20.90
C LEU A 342 -6.14 19.90 -22.10
N ASN A 343 -5.40 20.58 -22.98
CA ASN A 343 -5.95 21.22 -24.17
C ASN A 343 -6.51 20.23 -25.20
N THR A 344 -5.96 19.02 -25.23
CA THR A 344 -6.40 17.96 -26.15
C THR A 344 -7.72 17.36 -25.68
N PHE A 345 -7.80 16.97 -24.41
CA PHE A 345 -8.93 16.21 -23.86
C PHE A 345 -10.03 17.09 -23.27
N ARG A 346 -9.70 18.29 -22.76
CA ARG A 346 -10.63 19.25 -22.13
C ARG A 346 -11.57 18.55 -21.13
N PRO A 347 -11.01 18.06 -20.01
CA PRO A 347 -11.75 17.21 -19.09
C PRO A 347 -12.94 17.93 -18.46
N ASP A 348 -14.01 17.17 -18.20
CA ASP A 348 -15.15 17.64 -17.41
C ASP A 348 -14.80 17.73 -15.92
N LEU A 349 -13.80 16.97 -15.48
CA LEU A 349 -13.23 17.01 -14.14
C LEU A 349 -11.75 16.61 -14.17
N PHE A 350 -10.93 17.34 -13.42
CA PHE A 350 -9.51 17.07 -13.20
C PHE A 350 -9.27 16.71 -11.73
N LEU A 351 -8.58 15.59 -11.46
CA LEU A 351 -8.11 15.25 -10.12
C LEU A 351 -6.59 15.45 -10.04
N ASP A 352 -6.17 16.34 -9.15
CA ASP A 352 -4.76 16.66 -8.90
C ASP A 352 -4.33 15.99 -7.60
N TYR A 353 -3.65 14.85 -7.73
CA TYR A 353 -3.23 14.03 -6.59
C TYR A 353 -1.83 14.40 -6.11
N HIS A 354 -1.73 14.48 -4.79
CA HIS A 354 -0.57 14.91 -4.03
C HIS A 354 -0.37 14.05 -2.79
N ASN A 355 0.75 14.25 -2.11
CA ASN A 355 0.94 13.74 -0.75
C ASN A 355 1.05 14.87 0.29
N GLN A 356 0.51 14.61 1.48
CA GLN A 356 0.60 15.45 2.67
C GLN A 356 1.38 14.77 3.80
N ASN A 357 1.83 15.59 4.75
CA ASN A 357 2.40 15.12 6.02
C ASN A 357 1.35 14.45 6.91
N ASN A 358 1.75 14.12 8.13
CA ASN A 358 0.87 13.51 9.12
C ASN A 358 0.06 14.56 9.90
N TYR A 359 -1.24 14.28 10.08
CA TYR A 359 -2.17 15.13 10.81
C TYR A 359 -3.10 14.28 11.67
N LEU A 360 -3.47 14.78 12.85
CA LEU A 360 -4.47 14.15 13.72
C LEU A 360 -5.78 14.93 13.66
N ASN A 361 -6.88 14.22 13.43
CA ASN A 361 -8.24 14.76 13.53
C ASN A 361 -8.62 15.08 14.99
N ALA A 362 -9.84 15.55 15.22
CA ALA A 362 -10.31 15.94 16.56
C ALA A 362 -10.42 14.74 17.53
N GLU A 363 -10.56 13.53 16.99
CA GLU A 363 -10.67 12.26 17.69
C GLU A 363 -9.29 11.64 18.00
N GLY A 364 -8.21 12.21 17.46
CA GLY A 364 -6.84 11.73 17.64
C GLY A 364 -6.43 10.63 16.66
N GLU A 365 -7.14 10.49 15.54
CA GLU A 365 -6.84 9.54 14.47
C GLU A 365 -6.07 10.23 13.34
N LEU A 366 -5.20 9.47 12.66
CA LEU A 366 -4.41 9.99 11.55
C LEU A 366 -5.32 10.26 10.34
N GLU A 367 -5.27 11.48 9.83
CA GLU A 367 -5.94 11.84 8.59
C GLU A 367 -5.18 11.25 7.40
N THR A 368 -5.92 10.63 6.49
CA THR A 368 -5.35 9.83 5.40
C THR A 368 -5.53 10.50 4.05
N ILE A 369 -6.61 11.26 3.86
CA ILE A 369 -6.83 12.11 2.69
C ILE A 369 -7.32 13.49 3.14
N SER A 370 -6.78 14.54 2.55
CA SER A 370 -7.37 15.88 2.62
C SER A 370 -7.69 16.40 1.24
N ILE A 371 -8.89 16.95 1.05
CA ILE A 371 -9.36 17.44 -0.25
C ILE A 371 -9.71 18.92 -0.22
N MET A 372 -9.60 19.59 -1.37
CA MET A 372 -10.07 20.96 -1.51
C MET A 372 -10.36 21.32 -2.97
N TRP A 373 -11.52 21.93 -3.20
CA TRP A 373 -11.92 22.50 -4.48
C TRP A 373 -11.28 23.89 -4.71
N PRO A 374 -11.49 24.55 -5.86
CA PRO A 374 -10.97 25.88 -6.12
C PRO A 374 -11.61 26.90 -5.17
N THR A 375 -10.78 27.72 -4.53
CA THR A 375 -11.24 28.74 -3.55
C THR A 375 -10.99 30.17 -4.00
N HIS A 376 -10.37 30.38 -5.15
CA HIS A 376 -10.14 31.72 -5.69
C HIS A 376 -11.48 32.42 -5.98
N PRO A 377 -11.69 33.68 -5.53
CA PRO A 377 -13.00 34.36 -5.58
C PRO A 377 -13.53 34.64 -7.00
N ASP A 378 -12.63 34.73 -7.99
CA ASP A 378 -13.00 34.96 -9.39
C ASP A 378 -13.35 33.68 -10.19
N VAL A 379 -13.29 32.50 -9.58
CA VAL A 379 -13.72 31.24 -10.22
C VAL A 379 -15.25 31.21 -10.33
N ASP A 380 -15.79 30.74 -11.46
CA ASP A 380 -17.23 30.55 -11.61
C ASP A 380 -17.73 29.52 -10.57
N PRO A 381 -18.71 29.86 -9.71
CA PRO A 381 -19.27 28.93 -8.73
C PRO A 381 -19.74 27.60 -9.33
N ALA A 382 -20.16 27.56 -10.60
CA ALA A 382 -20.53 26.31 -11.27
C ALA A 382 -19.32 25.38 -11.49
N VAL A 383 -18.12 25.93 -11.73
CA VAL A 383 -16.87 25.17 -11.83
C VAL A 383 -16.49 24.61 -10.45
N THR A 384 -16.59 25.43 -9.41
CA THR A 384 -16.36 25.00 -8.03
C THR A 384 -17.35 23.92 -7.59
N ALA A 385 -18.62 24.03 -7.98
CA ALA A 385 -19.66 23.08 -7.62
C ALA A 385 -19.35 21.65 -8.11
N VAL A 386 -18.83 21.49 -9.32
CA VAL A 386 -18.43 20.16 -9.85
C VAL A 386 -17.31 19.56 -9.01
N ALA A 387 -16.32 20.36 -8.59
CA ALA A 387 -15.25 19.89 -7.72
C ALA A 387 -15.75 19.53 -6.30
N GLN A 388 -16.72 20.27 -5.76
CA GLN A 388 -17.39 19.93 -4.49
C GLN A 388 -18.19 18.63 -4.59
N GLN A 389 -18.86 18.39 -5.72
CA GLN A 389 -19.54 17.11 -5.95
C GLN A 389 -18.55 15.95 -6.05
N ALA A 390 -17.40 16.16 -6.70
CA ALA A 390 -16.32 15.18 -6.72
C ALA A 390 -15.79 14.89 -5.31
N ALA A 391 -15.66 15.92 -4.47
CA ALA A 391 -15.29 15.78 -3.06
C ALA A 391 -16.27 14.88 -2.29
N LEU A 392 -17.57 15.02 -2.55
CA LEU A 392 -18.61 14.17 -1.94
C LEU A 392 -18.64 12.75 -2.50
N ALA A 393 -18.28 12.56 -3.78
CA ALA A 393 -18.11 11.24 -4.36
C ALA A 393 -16.91 10.50 -3.73
N VAL A 394 -15.80 11.21 -3.48
CA VAL A 394 -14.67 10.67 -2.70
C VAL A 394 -15.14 10.28 -1.30
N ALA A 395 -15.79 11.20 -0.57
CA ALA A 395 -16.29 10.94 0.77
C ALA A 395 -17.21 9.71 0.84
N ALA A 396 -18.16 9.60 -0.09
CA ALA A 396 -19.09 8.47 -0.12
C ALA A 396 -18.40 7.13 -0.45
N ALA A 397 -17.35 7.16 -1.27
CA ALA A 397 -16.59 5.96 -1.63
C ALA A 397 -15.69 5.48 -0.49
N THR A 398 -15.06 6.40 0.23
CA THR A 398 -14.12 6.05 1.29
C THR A 398 -14.77 5.86 2.67
N ASP A 399 -16.02 6.30 2.89
CA ASP A 399 -16.77 6.12 4.15
C ASP A 399 -16.85 4.67 4.65
N LYS A 400 -16.83 3.70 3.72
CA LYS A 400 -16.85 2.26 4.06
C LYS A 400 -15.47 1.66 4.30
N PHE A 401 -14.42 2.38 3.96
CA PHE A 401 -13.06 1.96 4.20
C PHE A 401 -12.67 2.42 5.60
N ALA A 402 -12.64 1.49 6.56
CA ALA A 402 -12.46 1.82 7.98
C ALA A 402 -11.10 2.47 8.30
N TYR A 403 -10.16 2.41 7.36
CA TYR A 403 -8.86 3.10 7.44
C TYR A 403 -8.86 4.47 6.77
N SER A 404 -10.01 4.97 6.27
CA SER A 404 -10.12 6.31 5.70
C SER A 404 -10.53 7.34 6.73
N ASN A 405 -9.74 8.41 6.83
CA ASN A 405 -10.04 9.62 7.58
C ASN A 405 -9.92 10.82 6.65
N LEU A 406 -11.05 11.19 6.04
CA LEU A 406 -11.16 12.29 5.09
C LEU A 406 -11.34 13.64 5.78
N SER A 407 -10.57 14.64 5.35
CA SER A 407 -10.69 16.02 5.84
C SER A 407 -10.62 17.08 4.73
N LEU A 408 -10.90 18.34 5.06
CA LEU A 408 -10.71 19.48 4.19
C LEU A 408 -9.28 20.02 4.31
N TYR A 409 -8.56 20.05 3.20
CA TYR A 409 -7.24 20.67 3.13
C TYR A 409 -7.34 22.19 3.37
N PRO A 410 -6.46 22.83 4.17
CA PRO A 410 -6.47 24.27 4.39
C PRO A 410 -6.20 25.00 3.07
N GLY A 411 -7.28 25.49 2.47
CA GLY A 411 -7.28 26.14 1.16
C GLY A 411 -6.57 27.48 1.14
N GLY A 412 -6.16 27.90 -0.05
CA GLY A 412 -5.57 29.21 -0.32
C GLY A 412 -5.99 29.69 -1.70
N GLU A 413 -6.11 31.01 -1.87
CA GLU A 413 -6.71 31.66 -3.03
C GLU A 413 -5.69 31.97 -4.15
N THR A 414 -4.45 31.50 -4.09
CA THR A 414 -3.43 31.86 -5.10
C THR A 414 -3.79 31.30 -6.48
N PRO A 415 -3.73 32.08 -7.58
CA PRO A 415 -3.99 31.56 -8.93
C PRO A 415 -2.88 30.63 -9.45
N ALA A 416 -1.70 30.67 -8.84
CA ALA A 416 -0.52 29.92 -9.30
C ALA A 416 -0.61 28.39 -9.06
N ILE A 417 -1.52 27.94 -8.21
CA ILE A 417 -1.75 26.50 -7.95
C ILE A 417 -2.78 25.94 -8.93
N ALA A 418 -2.60 24.68 -9.34
CA ALA A 418 -3.42 24.00 -10.35
C ALA A 418 -4.91 24.18 -10.08
N ARG A 419 -5.38 23.86 -8.86
CA ARG A 419 -6.80 23.93 -8.52
C ARG A 419 -7.43 25.31 -8.79
N ASN A 420 -6.70 26.41 -8.60
CA ASN A 420 -7.24 27.75 -8.85
C ASN A 420 -6.94 28.21 -10.28
N GLY A 421 -5.72 28.03 -10.77
CA GLY A 421 -5.30 28.49 -12.10
C GLY A 421 -6.04 27.80 -13.24
N LEU A 422 -6.34 26.50 -13.11
CA LEU A 422 -7.15 25.76 -14.08
C LEU A 422 -8.64 26.10 -13.96
N ALA A 423 -9.14 26.29 -12.74
CA ALA A 423 -10.53 26.67 -12.54
C ALA A 423 -10.86 28.08 -13.03
N LEU A 424 -9.90 29.01 -12.96
CA LEU A 424 -9.98 30.34 -13.59
C LEU A 424 -10.04 30.26 -15.13
N GLN A 425 -9.67 29.10 -15.69
CA GLN A 425 -9.76 28.77 -17.11
C GLN A 425 -10.89 27.77 -17.39
N ASP A 426 -11.95 27.79 -16.55
CA ASP A 426 -13.18 27.01 -16.68
C ASP A 426 -13.01 25.49 -16.61
N THR A 427 -11.90 24.98 -16.03
CA THR A 427 -11.68 23.54 -15.81
C THR A 427 -12.04 23.16 -14.37
N PRO A 428 -13.06 22.33 -14.12
CA PRO A 428 -13.32 21.80 -12.79
C PRO A 428 -12.18 20.92 -12.29
N ILE A 429 -11.75 21.16 -11.06
CA ILE A 429 -10.56 20.49 -10.51
C ILE A 429 -10.69 20.28 -9.00
N LEU A 430 -10.34 19.09 -8.53
CA LEU A 430 -10.25 18.76 -7.11
C LEU A 430 -8.81 18.44 -6.74
N LEU A 431 -8.30 19.10 -5.69
CA LEU A 431 -7.06 18.70 -5.03
C LEU A 431 -7.35 17.50 -4.13
N VAL A 432 -6.50 16.47 -4.21
CA VAL A 432 -6.48 15.32 -3.30
C VAL A 432 -5.09 15.15 -2.73
N GLU A 433 -4.96 15.19 -1.40
CA GLU A 433 -3.69 15.12 -0.69
C GLU A 433 -3.69 13.88 0.21
N GLN A 434 -2.99 12.82 -0.21
CA GLN A 434 -2.90 11.54 0.49
C GLN A 434 -1.79 11.61 1.54
N ARG A 435 -1.98 11.06 2.73
CA ARG A 435 -0.91 10.92 3.73
C ARG A 435 0.30 10.17 3.15
N GLY A 436 1.50 10.50 3.66
CA GLY A 436 2.73 9.73 3.42
C GLY A 436 3.95 10.59 3.08
N LEU A 437 3.81 11.90 2.92
CA LEU A 437 4.91 12.77 2.50
C LEU A 437 6.06 12.79 3.53
N GLU A 438 5.75 12.78 4.82
CA GLU A 438 6.77 12.86 5.86
C GLU A 438 7.60 11.57 5.90
N GLU A 439 6.97 10.41 5.75
CA GLU A 439 7.64 9.12 5.61
C GLU A 439 8.59 9.08 4.40
N MET A 440 8.14 9.60 3.24
CA MET A 440 8.99 9.71 2.05
C MET A 440 10.16 10.67 2.25
N GLN A 441 9.97 11.74 3.03
CA GLN A 441 11.04 12.69 3.36
C GLN A 441 12.04 12.07 4.32
N LEU A 442 11.59 11.42 5.39
CA LEU A 442 12.48 10.74 6.33
C LEU A 442 13.32 9.67 5.64
N ALA A 443 12.70 8.86 4.76
CA ALA A 443 13.43 7.89 3.97
C ALA A 443 14.55 8.51 3.13
N ALA A 444 14.29 9.67 2.50
CA ALA A 444 15.26 10.35 1.64
C ALA A 444 16.33 11.14 2.40
N PHE A 445 15.99 11.76 3.54
CA PHE A 445 16.83 12.76 4.20
C PHE A 445 17.48 12.29 5.50
N GLU A 446 16.85 11.36 6.21
CA GLU A 446 17.24 10.98 7.58
C GLU A 446 17.47 9.47 7.73
N GLY A 447 17.03 8.67 6.75
CA GLY A 447 16.97 7.22 6.83
C GLY A 447 15.71 6.79 7.58
N LEU A 448 14.90 5.95 6.94
CA LEU A 448 13.75 5.32 7.57
C LEU A 448 14.10 3.87 7.87
N ASP A 449 14.33 3.55 9.16
CA ASP A 449 14.62 2.17 9.62
C ASP A 449 13.41 1.22 9.47
N TYR A 450 12.25 1.74 9.02
CA TYR A 450 10.97 1.05 9.00
C TYR A 450 10.46 0.76 7.59
N ASP A 451 9.91 -0.43 7.40
CA ASP A 451 9.22 -0.83 6.19
C ASP A 451 7.78 -0.26 6.19
N TYR A 452 7.55 0.71 5.31
CA TYR A 452 6.28 1.43 5.13
C TYR A 452 5.32 0.73 4.14
N SER A 453 5.63 -0.48 3.68
CA SER A 453 4.95 -1.13 2.57
C SER A 453 3.46 -1.41 2.81
N ALA A 454 3.06 -1.94 3.97
CA ALA A 454 1.63 -2.17 4.26
C ALA A 454 0.83 -0.87 4.39
N VAL A 455 1.37 0.12 5.10
CA VAL A 455 0.70 1.42 5.28
C VAL A 455 0.56 2.13 3.95
N SER A 456 1.64 2.24 3.17
CA SER A 456 1.56 2.77 1.81
C SER A 456 0.57 2.01 0.94
N SER A 457 0.49 0.68 1.03
CA SER A 457 -0.47 -0.12 0.27
C SER A 457 -1.92 0.19 0.62
N ALA A 458 -2.24 0.41 1.90
CA ALA A 458 -3.58 0.79 2.32
C ALA A 458 -3.93 2.21 1.86
N LEU A 459 -2.97 3.14 1.90
CA LEU A 459 -3.14 4.50 1.37
C LEU A 459 -3.31 4.51 -0.15
N ILE A 460 -2.54 3.68 -0.87
CA ILE A 460 -2.68 3.47 -2.32
C ILE A 460 -4.06 2.90 -2.63
N LEU A 461 -4.53 1.92 -1.85
CA LEU A 461 -5.86 1.35 -2.01
C LEU A 461 -6.96 2.39 -1.74
N GLU A 462 -6.83 3.20 -0.70
CA GLU A 462 -7.75 4.31 -0.43
C GLU A 462 -7.80 5.28 -1.62
N SER A 463 -6.64 5.63 -2.19
CA SER A 463 -6.56 6.40 -3.43
C SER A 463 -7.28 5.72 -4.60
N VAL A 464 -7.14 4.40 -4.80
CA VAL A 464 -7.90 3.65 -5.81
C VAL A 464 -9.41 3.75 -5.57
N ILE A 465 -9.86 3.57 -4.32
CA ILE A 465 -11.27 3.67 -3.93
C ILE A 465 -11.80 5.09 -4.20
N SER A 466 -11.02 6.12 -3.87
CA SER A 466 -11.39 7.52 -4.11
C SER A 466 -11.56 7.81 -5.62
N MET A 467 -10.62 7.35 -6.45
CA MET A 467 -10.68 7.51 -7.91
C MET A 467 -11.88 6.75 -8.50
N LEU A 468 -12.11 5.51 -8.07
CA LEU A 468 -13.25 4.69 -8.49
C LEU A 468 -14.58 5.30 -8.07
N GLY A 469 -14.65 5.90 -6.88
CA GLY A 469 -15.82 6.63 -6.40
C GLY A 469 -16.24 7.74 -7.34
N VAL A 470 -15.29 8.59 -7.73
CA VAL A 470 -15.53 9.67 -8.69
C VAL A 470 -15.93 9.13 -10.06
N ILE A 471 -15.20 8.14 -10.59
CA ILE A 471 -15.48 7.55 -11.92
C ILE A 471 -16.86 6.90 -11.95
N THR A 472 -17.25 6.18 -10.89
CA THR A 472 -18.56 5.55 -10.78
C THR A 472 -19.66 6.61 -10.73
N ALA A 473 -19.48 7.66 -9.92
CA ALA A 473 -20.45 8.73 -9.79
C ALA A 473 -20.60 9.55 -11.09
N MET A 474 -19.51 9.71 -11.85
CA MET A 474 -19.58 10.26 -13.21
C MET A 474 -20.39 9.32 -14.09
N ALA A 475 -19.95 8.07 -14.23
CA ALA A 475 -20.52 7.08 -15.14
C ALA A 475 -22.03 6.84 -14.96
N ASP A 476 -22.52 6.78 -13.72
CA ASP A 476 -23.95 6.58 -13.44
C ASP A 476 -24.76 7.89 -13.34
N GLY A 477 -24.09 9.04 -13.50
CA GLY A 477 -24.67 10.39 -13.42
C GLY A 477 -25.03 10.86 -12.01
N SER A 478 -24.70 10.10 -10.96
CA SER A 478 -24.99 10.47 -9.57
C SER A 478 -24.13 11.63 -9.06
N LEU A 479 -23.01 11.95 -9.72
CA LEU A 479 -22.17 13.10 -9.35
C LEU A 479 -23.00 14.40 -9.28
N ALA A 480 -23.89 14.61 -10.26
CA ALA A 480 -24.75 15.79 -10.31
C ALA A 480 -25.88 15.80 -9.25
N ALA A 481 -26.11 14.68 -8.56
CA ALA A 481 -27.13 14.55 -7.53
C ALA A 481 -26.66 15.02 -6.14
N TYR A 482 -25.35 15.10 -5.92
CA TYR A 482 -24.80 15.68 -4.70
C TYR A 482 -25.09 17.18 -4.62
N ASP A 483 -25.52 17.66 -3.45
CA ASP A 483 -25.59 19.09 -3.15
C ASP A 483 -24.16 19.59 -2.87
N PRO A 484 -23.59 20.50 -3.70
CA PRO A 484 -22.22 20.98 -3.51
C PRO A 484 -21.97 21.59 -2.12
N GLU A 485 -23.01 22.14 -1.48
CA GLU A 485 -22.90 22.74 -0.15
C GLU A 485 -22.61 21.70 0.95
N ASP A 486 -22.99 20.44 0.75
CA ASP A 486 -22.72 19.36 1.70
C ASP A 486 -21.21 19.06 1.81
N ALA A 487 -20.40 19.48 0.83
CA ALA A 487 -18.95 19.32 0.88
C ALA A 487 -18.31 20.07 2.07
N TRP A 488 -18.97 21.13 2.56
CA TRP A 488 -18.55 21.85 3.77
C TRP A 488 -18.85 21.12 5.08
N LEU A 489 -19.56 19.98 5.02
CA LEU A 489 -19.77 19.11 6.19
C LEU A 489 -18.57 18.20 6.48
N ILE A 490 -17.65 18.06 5.52
CA ILE A 490 -16.38 17.36 5.72
C ILE A 490 -15.58 18.14 6.77
N ALA A 491 -15.03 17.43 7.74
CA ALA A 491 -14.28 18.04 8.84
C ALA A 491 -13.03 18.77 8.32
N GLU A 492 -12.68 19.89 8.94
CA GLU A 492 -11.42 20.57 8.65
C GLU A 492 -10.24 19.70 9.08
N ARG A 493 -9.16 19.72 8.29
CA ARG A 493 -7.90 19.06 8.65
C ARG A 493 -7.40 19.51 10.01
N GLY A 494 -7.03 18.55 10.84
CA GLY A 494 -6.53 18.76 12.18
C GLY A 494 -5.06 19.20 12.25
N GLN A 495 -4.42 18.89 13.36
CA GLN A 495 -3.09 19.43 13.68
C GLN A 495 -1.99 18.53 13.11
N ARG A 496 -0.92 19.15 12.59
CA ARG A 496 0.27 18.41 12.18
C ARG A 496 0.87 17.72 13.40
N ILE A 497 1.21 16.45 13.23
CA ILE A 497 2.01 15.66 14.17
C ILE A 497 3.29 15.22 13.44
N ALA A 498 4.43 15.18 14.13
CA ALA A 498 5.67 14.65 13.56
C ALA A 498 5.66 13.12 13.60
N TYR A 499 6.23 12.46 12.60
CA TYR A 499 6.34 11.00 12.52
C TYR A 499 6.83 10.36 13.82
N GLU A 500 7.88 10.92 14.46
CA GLU A 500 8.41 10.37 15.69
C GLU A 500 7.40 10.46 16.84
N GLU A 501 6.57 11.50 16.87
CA GLU A 501 5.53 11.69 17.87
C GLU A 501 4.33 10.75 17.68
N ILE A 502 4.06 10.30 16.45
CA ILE A 502 3.03 9.28 16.16
C ILE A 502 3.38 7.97 16.86
N TYR A 503 4.66 7.63 16.91
CA TYR A 503 5.16 6.36 17.42
C TYR A 503 6.05 6.51 18.67
N ALA A 504 6.02 7.69 19.32
CA ALA A 504 6.80 7.98 20.51
C ALA A 504 6.19 7.31 21.75
N GLN A 505 6.20 5.98 21.78
CA GLN A 505 6.00 5.18 22.98
C GLN A 505 6.84 3.91 22.91
N VAL A 506 8.14 4.00 23.23
CA VAL A 506 8.90 2.83 23.68
C VAL A 506 9.89 3.20 24.78
N GLU A 507 9.40 3.18 26.02
CA GLU A 507 10.06 2.39 27.06
C GLU A 507 8.96 1.51 27.66
N PHE A 508 8.65 0.41 26.98
CA PHE A 508 7.82 -0.62 27.59
C PHE A 508 8.71 -1.38 28.58
N ASP A 509 8.50 -1.12 29.87
CA ASP A 509 9.13 -1.90 30.93
C ASP A 509 8.55 -3.31 30.89
N LEU A 510 9.30 -4.26 30.30
CA LEU A 510 8.91 -5.66 30.17
C LEU A 510 8.51 -6.31 31.51
N ASN A 511 8.87 -5.69 32.64
CA ASN A 511 8.44 -6.11 33.97
C ASN A 511 6.94 -5.84 34.23
N GLU A 512 6.32 -4.81 33.63
CA GLU A 512 4.90 -4.51 33.85
C GLU A 512 3.96 -5.54 33.20
N ALA A 513 4.32 -6.10 32.04
CA ALA A 513 3.53 -7.18 31.41
C ALA A 513 3.59 -8.50 32.20
N GLU A 514 4.71 -8.79 32.87
CA GLU A 514 4.80 -9.90 33.85
C GLU A 514 3.99 -9.59 35.13
N GLU A 515 4.06 -8.36 35.66
CA GLU A 515 3.30 -7.96 36.86
C GLU A 515 1.78 -7.89 36.62
N MET A 516 1.32 -7.62 35.40
CA MET A 516 -0.09 -7.67 35.02
C MET A 516 -0.63 -9.10 34.85
N GLY A 517 0.20 -10.13 35.00
CA GLY A 517 -0.23 -11.53 34.98
C GLY A 517 -0.71 -12.02 33.61
N LEU A 518 -0.29 -11.36 32.52
CA LEU A 518 -0.57 -11.80 31.15
C LEU A 518 0.21 -13.08 30.79
N PHE A 519 1.23 -13.43 31.58
CA PHE A 519 1.92 -14.71 31.55
C PHE A 519 1.90 -15.37 32.94
N THR A 520 0.88 -16.18 33.23
CA THR A 520 0.96 -17.12 34.35
C THR A 520 1.45 -18.47 33.83
N ASP A 521 2.67 -18.84 34.22
CA ASP A 521 3.27 -20.12 33.93
C ASP A 521 2.78 -21.22 34.89
N THR A 522 2.87 -22.47 34.43
CA THR A 522 2.68 -23.76 35.14
C THR A 522 1.24 -24.33 35.29
N ALA A 523 0.97 -25.36 34.49
CA ALA A 523 0.14 -26.48 34.92
C ALA A 523 1.00 -27.75 34.93
N GLU A 524 1.68 -28.00 36.05
CA GLU A 524 2.07 -29.36 36.42
C GLU A 524 0.81 -30.22 36.56
N LEU A 525 0.68 -31.25 35.73
CA LEU A 525 0.04 -32.49 36.13
C LEU A 525 1.00 -33.64 35.85
N ALA A 526 1.76 -33.96 36.90
CA ALA A 526 2.59 -35.15 37.01
C ALA A 526 1.80 -36.42 36.70
N PHE A 527 2.35 -37.31 35.88
CA PHE A 527 2.27 -38.76 36.08
C PHE A 527 3.45 -39.47 35.39
N SER A 528 4.46 -39.85 36.18
CA SER A 528 5.29 -41.02 35.92
C SER A 528 5.14 -42.01 37.09
N ASP A 529 5.23 -43.30 36.76
CA ASP A 529 5.21 -44.49 37.62
C ASP A 529 3.85 -45.08 38.04
N ALA A 530 3.29 -45.92 37.16
CA ALA A 530 3.01 -47.32 37.48
C ALA A 530 2.69 -48.14 36.21
N ALA A 531 3.63 -48.97 35.78
CA ALA A 531 3.28 -50.19 35.07
C ALA A 531 2.62 -51.17 36.06
N VAL A 532 1.46 -51.75 35.70
CA VAL A 532 1.03 -53.16 35.92
C VAL A 532 -0.45 -53.31 35.55
N ALA A 533 -0.69 -54.21 34.58
CA ALA A 533 -1.86 -55.03 34.26
C ALA A 533 -3.23 -54.76 34.93
N MET A 534 -4.31 -54.70 34.13
CA MET A 534 -5.28 -55.81 33.96
C MET A 534 -6.48 -55.43 33.04
N GLU A 535 -6.77 -56.36 32.14
CA GLU A 535 -7.94 -56.70 31.29
C GLU A 535 -9.26 -55.88 31.26
N PRO A 536 -9.99 -55.94 30.12
CA PRO A 536 -11.20 -55.15 29.83
C PRO A 536 -12.48 -55.78 30.43
N PRO A 537 -13.57 -55.02 30.55
CA PRO A 537 -14.81 -55.50 29.94
C PRO A 537 -15.83 -54.44 29.42
N LEU A 538 -16.51 -54.87 28.33
CA LEU A 538 -17.96 -54.86 28.09
C LEU A 538 -18.71 -53.57 27.66
N THR A 539 -19.01 -53.54 26.35
CA THR A 539 -20.35 -53.48 25.72
C THR A 539 -21.46 -52.66 26.39
N GLY A 540 -21.95 -51.65 25.67
CA GLY A 540 -23.28 -51.07 25.88
C GLY A 540 -23.72 -50.23 24.66
N GLU A 541 -24.71 -50.74 23.93
CA GLU A 541 -25.48 -50.03 22.88
C GLU A 541 -26.38 -48.93 23.48
N ALA A 542 -26.60 -47.85 22.74
CA ALA A 542 -27.83 -47.03 22.65
C ALA A 542 -27.52 -45.79 21.77
N GLU A 543 -27.94 -45.74 20.51
CA GLU A 543 -29.28 -45.42 19.95
C GLU A 543 -29.30 -43.99 19.35
N LEU A 544 -29.47 -43.96 18.04
CA LEU A 544 -29.68 -42.79 17.18
C LEU A 544 -31.12 -42.28 17.31
N VAL A 545 -31.27 -40.97 17.56
CA VAL A 545 -32.48 -40.18 17.30
C VAL A 545 -31.95 -38.83 16.76
N GLY A 546 -32.15 -38.39 15.52
CA GLY A 546 -33.32 -38.43 14.67
C GLY A 546 -33.95 -37.04 14.67
N LEU A 547 -33.48 -36.14 13.80
CA LEU A 547 -34.16 -34.86 13.48
C LEU A 547 -33.94 -34.47 12.02
N ASP A 548 -34.99 -33.89 11.49
CA ASP A 548 -35.45 -33.98 10.11
C ASP A 548 -34.77 -33.01 9.14
N THR A 549 -34.76 -33.46 7.89
CA THR A 549 -34.39 -32.70 6.70
C THR A 549 -35.49 -31.67 6.39
N VAL A 550 -35.16 -30.39 6.52
CA VAL A 550 -35.93 -29.31 5.87
C VAL A 550 -35.26 -29.04 4.53
N THR A 551 -35.95 -29.44 3.47
CA THR A 551 -35.63 -29.11 2.08
C THR A 551 -36.37 -27.82 1.74
N THR A 552 -35.64 -26.73 1.50
CA THR A 552 -36.18 -25.51 0.91
C THR A 552 -35.62 -25.36 -0.50
N THR A 553 -36.50 -25.65 -1.47
CA THR A 553 -36.34 -25.32 -2.88
C THR A 553 -36.43 -23.80 -3.06
N TRP A 554 -35.42 -23.19 -3.68
CA TRP A 554 -35.51 -21.84 -4.23
C TRP A 554 -35.88 -21.92 -5.71
N ASP A 555 -37.03 -21.34 -6.02
CA ASP A 555 -37.60 -21.19 -7.36
C ASP A 555 -37.03 -19.90 -7.98
N VAL A 556 -36.58 -20.00 -9.22
CA VAL A 556 -35.99 -18.91 -10.00
C VAL A 556 -37.08 -18.30 -10.86
N ALA A 557 -37.45 -17.03 -10.63
CA ALA A 557 -38.17 -16.23 -11.63
C ALA A 557 -38.16 -14.72 -11.32
N ALA A 558 -37.83 -13.97 -12.39
CA ALA A 558 -37.99 -12.54 -12.66
C ALA A 558 -36.91 -11.59 -12.14
#